data_AF-A0A495Z727-F1
#
_entry.id   AF-A0A495Z727-F1
#
_cell.length_a   1.000
_cell.length_b   1.000
_cell.length_c   1.000
_cell.angle_alpha   90.00
_cell.angle_beta   90.00
_cell.angle_gamma   90.00
#
_symmetry.space_group_name_H-M   'P 1'
#
loop_
_entity.id
_entity.type
_entity.pdbx_description
1 polymer ?
#
loop_
_entity_poly.entity_id
_entity_poly.type
_entity_poly.pdbx_seq_one_letter_code
_entity_poly.pdbx_strand_id
1 'polypeptide(L)'
;MEIHPEHTWGHTLPFGEEYYQNAVKLLREIRDDAGIMAEVAAKAADAIRAGNKVYANITTGHMPTYELVNDREGNPAQFEFTGADTCTPEQFAAMRAGDVLLTNHVSEAVRDARDAGVYVAVFTTCYVNNRDTPPGKVVPNPHDWVPEDVASRVIDSHIPWHQGLVRAPEIPEMEICPGSANGSCAIHWMITAEVAYALATDGSPTGAIGRQYVDTLLERLIDVHTQDLDHINEIAIVIAKRIIGGGHYYVRSRNEGIQSEANGVAQGLMMCNAFEPRPASEGGDKDVFLIAAVSANDPQELAWADESRANGNYLVGIGPSNNDGLRARCDVYFDDRCDEVAGVISIPGRPDKVCPATGILNNIIMYMLTAQFVDEMCRRGAVPFFFMGAYRDGSDYNSVMRPFCLERGY
;
A
#
# COMPACT_ATOMS: atom_id res chain seq x y z
N MET A 1 3.62 12.78 -33.93
CA MET A 1 3.95 11.49 -34.58
C MET A 1 2.90 10.52 -34.07
N GLU A 2 1.97 10.12 -34.94
CA GLU A 2 0.84 9.25 -34.57
C GLU A 2 1.35 7.93 -33.99
N ILE A 3 0.83 7.55 -32.84
CA ILE A 3 1.11 6.30 -32.15
C ILE A 3 0.58 5.19 -33.06
N HIS A 4 1.47 4.43 -33.71
CA HIS A 4 1.08 3.17 -34.32
C HIS A 4 0.52 2.26 -33.23
N PRO A 5 -0.64 1.62 -33.41
CA PRO A 5 -1.22 0.75 -32.40
C PRO A 5 -0.33 -0.49 -32.28
N GLU A 6 0.57 -0.48 -31.29
CA GLU A 6 1.20 -1.69 -30.80
C GLU A 6 0.09 -2.65 -30.30
N HIS A 7 0.37 -3.95 -30.35
CA HIS A 7 -0.62 -5.01 -30.15
C HIS A 7 -1.30 -4.86 -28.78
N THR A 8 -2.61 -4.64 -28.75
CA THR A 8 -3.37 -4.41 -27.50
C THR A 8 -3.76 -5.69 -26.77
N TRP A 9 -3.44 -6.87 -27.33
CA TRP A 9 -3.73 -8.18 -26.73
C TRP A 9 -5.18 -8.38 -26.26
N GLY A 10 -6.12 -7.61 -26.81
CA GLY A 10 -7.54 -7.65 -26.47
C GLY A 10 -7.95 -6.82 -25.25
N HIS A 11 -7.04 -6.09 -24.58
CA HIS A 11 -7.42 -5.10 -23.58
C HIS A 11 -7.77 -3.76 -24.24
N THR A 12 -8.77 -3.05 -23.69
CA THR A 12 -9.26 -1.76 -24.21
C THR A 12 -8.94 -0.58 -23.29
N LEU A 13 -8.43 -0.87 -22.09
CA LEU A 13 -8.08 0.12 -21.07
C LEU A 13 -6.56 0.00 -20.81
N PRO A 14 -5.80 1.12 -20.81
CA PRO A 14 -4.41 1.10 -20.37
C PRO A 14 -4.31 0.63 -18.92
N PHE A 15 -3.27 -0.14 -18.58
CA PHE A 15 -3.19 -0.74 -17.24
C PHE A 15 -3.06 0.30 -16.12
N GLY A 16 -2.39 1.44 -16.36
CA GLY A 16 -2.31 2.53 -15.38
C GLY A 16 -3.68 3.14 -15.06
N GLU A 17 -4.52 3.27 -16.08
CA GLU A 17 -5.91 3.73 -15.93
C GLU A 17 -6.77 2.69 -15.20
N GLU A 18 -6.61 1.40 -15.52
CA GLU A 18 -7.32 0.32 -14.83
C GLU A 18 -6.97 0.29 -13.33
N TYR A 19 -5.67 0.40 -13.00
CA TYR A 19 -5.22 0.45 -11.61
C TYR A 19 -5.82 1.64 -10.86
N TYR A 20 -5.81 2.84 -11.48
CA TYR A 20 -6.43 4.04 -10.90
C TYR A 20 -7.91 3.81 -10.60
N GLN A 21 -8.68 3.34 -11.59
CA GLN A 21 -10.12 3.13 -11.43
C GLN A 21 -10.43 2.12 -10.32
N ASN A 22 -9.67 1.03 -10.24
CA ASN A 22 -9.86 -0.01 -9.24
C ASN A 22 -9.41 0.43 -7.84
N ALA A 23 -8.33 1.21 -7.73
CA ALA A 23 -7.90 1.81 -6.46
C ALA A 23 -8.92 2.84 -5.94
N VAL A 24 -9.46 3.68 -6.82
CA VAL A 24 -10.53 4.64 -6.48
C VAL A 24 -11.80 3.91 -6.04
N LYS A 25 -12.18 2.84 -6.74
CA LYS A 25 -13.33 2.01 -6.37
C LYS A 25 -13.14 1.41 -4.96
N LEU A 26 -11.99 0.79 -4.70
CA LEU A 26 -11.63 0.23 -3.40
C LEU A 26 -11.77 1.26 -2.27
N LEU A 27 -11.20 2.46 -2.45
CA LEU A 27 -11.29 3.54 -1.47
C LEU A 27 -12.74 4.04 -1.27
N ARG A 28 -13.56 4.10 -2.33
CA ARG A 28 -14.97 4.49 -2.22
C ARG A 28 -15.80 3.47 -1.43
N GLU A 29 -15.56 2.17 -1.65
CA GLU A 29 -16.26 1.11 -0.92
C GLU A 29 -15.91 1.18 0.58
N ILE A 30 -14.63 1.35 0.92
CA ILE A 30 -14.16 1.55 2.31
C ILE A 30 -14.77 2.82 2.92
N ARG A 31 -14.80 3.92 2.17
CA ARG A 31 -15.40 5.19 2.61
C ARG A 31 -16.88 5.04 2.95
N ASP A 32 -17.62 4.31 2.15
CA ASP A 32 -19.06 4.12 2.34
C ASP A 32 -19.36 3.26 3.58
N ASP A 33 -18.41 2.43 4.01
CA ASP A 33 -18.44 1.66 5.26
C ASP A 33 -18.02 2.43 6.52
N ALA A 34 -17.83 3.76 6.44
CA ALA A 34 -17.39 4.55 7.59
C ALA A 34 -18.26 4.46 8.85
N GLY A 35 -19.52 4.04 8.73
CA GLY A 35 -20.35 3.71 9.90
C GLY A 35 -19.79 2.54 10.72
N ILE A 36 -19.26 1.51 10.06
CA ILE A 36 -18.60 0.36 10.70
C ILE A 36 -17.31 0.82 11.40
N MET A 37 -16.54 1.68 10.74
CA MET A 37 -15.30 2.24 11.28
C MET A 37 -15.61 3.08 12.53
N ALA A 38 -16.72 3.80 12.54
CA ALA A 38 -17.20 4.54 13.71
C ALA A 38 -17.56 3.64 14.88
N GLU A 39 -18.24 2.49 14.64
CA GLU A 39 -18.56 1.50 15.67
C GLU A 39 -17.28 1.00 16.37
N VAL A 40 -16.27 0.66 15.58
CA VAL A 40 -14.98 0.16 16.10
C VAL A 40 -14.19 1.27 16.78
N ALA A 41 -14.16 2.47 16.20
CA ALA A 41 -13.54 3.65 16.81
C ALA A 41 -14.19 4.00 18.16
N ALA A 42 -15.50 3.82 18.31
CA ALA A 42 -16.18 4.06 19.59
C ALA A 42 -15.68 3.12 20.67
N LYS A 43 -15.50 1.82 20.34
CA LYS A 43 -14.90 0.84 21.26
C LYS A 43 -13.47 1.20 21.64
N ALA A 44 -12.66 1.63 20.68
CA ALA A 44 -11.29 2.07 20.93
C ALA A 44 -11.23 3.32 21.82
N ALA A 45 -12.05 4.34 21.55
CA ALA A 45 -12.11 5.56 22.34
C ALA A 45 -12.58 5.29 23.78
N ASP A 46 -13.61 4.44 23.95
CA ASP A 46 -14.11 4.06 25.27
C ASP A 46 -13.07 3.26 26.07
N ALA A 47 -12.35 2.35 25.42
CA ALA A 47 -11.25 1.62 26.04
C ALA A 47 -10.16 2.59 26.55
N ILE A 48 -9.71 3.53 25.72
CA ILE A 48 -8.69 4.52 26.11
C ILE A 48 -9.18 5.40 27.27
N ARG A 49 -10.43 5.89 27.24
CA ARG A 49 -11.03 6.68 28.34
C ARG A 49 -11.10 5.90 29.64
N ALA A 50 -11.33 4.59 29.57
CA ALA A 50 -11.36 3.69 30.73
C ALA A 50 -9.95 3.29 31.23
N GLY A 51 -8.88 3.74 30.57
CA GLY A 51 -7.49 3.37 30.92
C GLY A 51 -7.07 1.98 30.42
N ASN A 52 -7.78 1.45 29.42
CA ASN A 52 -7.43 0.24 28.68
C ASN A 52 -6.63 0.58 27.42
N LYS A 53 -6.08 -0.46 26.78
CA LYS A 53 -5.21 -0.34 25.62
C LYS A 53 -5.93 -0.69 24.33
N VAL A 54 -5.44 -0.11 23.24
CA VAL A 54 -5.82 -0.48 21.88
C VAL A 54 -4.57 -0.98 21.21
N TYR A 55 -4.58 -2.23 20.75
CA TYR A 55 -3.50 -2.85 20.01
C TYR A 55 -3.84 -2.83 18.53
N ALA A 56 -2.85 -2.60 17.68
CA ALA A 56 -2.99 -2.79 16.24
C ALA A 56 -1.96 -3.80 15.75
N ASN A 57 -2.38 -4.70 14.87
CA ASN A 57 -1.54 -5.66 14.17
C ASN A 57 -2.15 -5.89 12.79
N ILE A 58 -2.02 -4.85 11.96
CA ILE A 58 -2.45 -4.80 10.55
C ILE A 58 -1.18 -4.78 9.71
N THR A 59 -0.79 -5.93 9.18
CA THR A 59 0.55 -6.14 8.57
C THR A 59 0.48 -6.76 7.19
N THR A 60 -0.73 -6.90 6.64
CA THR A 60 -0.95 -7.56 5.36
C THR A 60 -0.95 -6.53 4.23
N GLY A 61 -0.10 -6.78 3.23
CA GLY A 61 0.52 -5.71 2.44
C GLY A 61 1.74 -5.23 3.22
N HIS A 62 2.94 -5.35 2.65
CA HIS A 62 4.18 -5.06 3.34
C HIS A 62 4.25 -3.61 3.87
N MET A 63 3.58 -2.65 3.20
CA MET A 63 3.55 -1.23 3.61
C MET A 63 3.01 -0.98 5.03
N PRO A 64 1.85 -1.52 5.45
CA PRO A 64 1.30 -1.34 6.80
C PRO A 64 2.29 -1.47 7.95
N THR A 65 3.27 -2.39 7.86
CA THR A 65 4.34 -2.59 8.85
C THR A 65 5.17 -1.33 9.14
N TYR A 66 5.25 -0.41 8.18
CA TYR A 66 6.02 0.84 8.29
C TYR A 66 5.17 2.10 8.20
N GLU A 67 3.99 2.01 7.61
CA GLU A 67 3.08 3.14 7.50
C GLU A 67 2.32 3.36 8.81
N LEU A 68 2.00 2.29 9.55
CA LEU A 68 1.11 2.40 10.72
C LEU A 68 1.84 2.50 12.06
N VAL A 69 3.18 2.39 12.07
CA VAL A 69 4.00 2.44 13.30
C VAL A 69 3.86 3.76 14.04
N ASN A 70 4.02 3.70 15.36
CA ASN A 70 3.79 4.87 16.22
C ASN A 70 4.79 6.01 16.01
N ASP A 71 5.98 5.73 15.48
CA ASP A 71 7.00 6.73 15.14
C ASP A 71 6.83 7.29 13.71
N ARG A 72 5.83 6.83 12.96
CA ARG A 72 5.43 7.45 11.69
C ARG A 72 5.04 8.91 11.93
N GLU A 73 5.66 9.81 11.20
CA GLU A 73 5.31 11.25 11.21
C GLU A 73 3.80 11.41 10.94
N GLY A 74 3.10 12.11 11.83
CA GLY A 74 1.65 12.32 11.73
C GLY A 74 0.77 11.27 12.42
N ASN A 75 1.35 10.18 12.92
CA ASN A 75 0.62 9.21 13.74
C ASN A 75 0.39 9.78 15.15
N PRO A 76 -0.86 9.85 15.65
CA PRO A 76 -1.13 10.30 17.02
C PRO A 76 -0.73 9.27 18.09
N ALA A 77 -0.27 8.07 17.69
CA ALA A 77 0.25 7.00 18.54
C ALA A 77 -0.72 6.55 19.64
N GLN A 78 -2.01 6.47 19.29
CA GLN A 78 -3.07 6.05 20.21
C GLN A 78 -3.19 4.53 20.33
N PHE A 79 -2.67 3.81 19.34
CA PHE A 79 -2.71 2.35 19.27
C PHE A 79 -1.30 1.80 19.51
N GLU A 80 -1.18 0.70 20.22
CA GLU A 80 0.10 0.01 20.41
C GLU A 80 0.42 -0.79 19.14
N PHE A 81 1.32 -0.25 18.30
CA PHE A 81 1.86 -0.95 17.15
C PHE A 81 3.34 -0.64 16.95
N THR A 82 4.13 -1.70 16.79
CA THR A 82 5.59 -1.63 16.68
C THR A 82 6.10 -2.10 15.32
N GLY A 83 5.21 -2.33 14.34
CA GLY A 83 5.60 -2.80 13.01
C GLY A 83 5.94 -4.30 12.97
N ALA A 84 5.65 -5.06 14.02
CA ALA A 84 5.87 -6.50 13.99
C ALA A 84 4.74 -7.19 13.20
N ASP A 85 5.10 -8.15 12.33
CA ASP A 85 4.17 -8.90 11.47
C ASP A 85 3.02 -9.55 12.25
N THR A 86 3.27 -9.96 13.50
CA THR A 86 2.28 -10.50 14.43
C THR A 86 2.47 -9.90 15.81
N CYS A 87 1.38 -9.79 16.59
CA CYS A 87 1.52 -9.58 18.02
C CYS A 87 2.39 -10.68 18.66
N THR A 88 3.33 -10.30 19.52
CA THR A 88 4.17 -11.27 20.24
C THR A 88 3.33 -12.03 21.30
N PRO A 89 3.78 -13.22 21.73
CA PRO A 89 3.15 -13.93 22.84
C PRO A 89 3.01 -13.06 24.10
N GLU A 90 4.00 -12.21 24.39
CA GLU A 90 3.97 -11.27 25.52
C GLU A 90 2.92 -10.18 25.32
N GLN A 91 2.73 -9.69 24.10
CA GLN A 91 1.67 -8.73 23.79
C GLN A 91 0.29 -9.36 24.02
N PHE A 92 0.05 -10.57 23.50
CA PHE A 92 -1.20 -11.30 23.76
C PHE A 92 -1.40 -11.57 25.25
N ALA A 93 -0.37 -12.00 25.97
CA ALA A 93 -0.44 -12.24 27.41
C ALA A 93 -0.69 -10.97 28.24
N ALA A 94 -0.34 -9.79 27.72
CA ALA A 94 -0.59 -8.51 28.36
C ALA A 94 -2.01 -7.98 28.11
N MET A 95 -2.72 -8.48 27.10
CA MET A 95 -4.10 -8.08 26.80
C MET A 95 -5.05 -8.54 27.90
N ARG A 96 -6.05 -7.72 28.19
CA ARG A 96 -7.06 -8.00 29.22
C ARG A 96 -8.46 -7.56 28.77
N ALA A 97 -9.47 -8.05 29.50
CA ALA A 97 -10.85 -7.66 29.27
C ALA A 97 -11.03 -6.13 29.22
N GLY A 98 -11.68 -5.64 28.17
CA GLY A 98 -11.89 -4.21 27.94
C GLY A 98 -10.82 -3.53 27.08
N ASP A 99 -9.72 -4.22 26.72
CA ASP A 99 -8.82 -3.79 25.66
C ASP A 99 -9.46 -3.99 24.27
N VAL A 100 -8.87 -3.39 23.24
CA VAL A 100 -9.25 -3.55 21.84
C VAL A 100 -8.07 -4.07 21.03
N LEU A 101 -8.33 -4.99 20.10
CA LEU A 101 -7.35 -5.46 19.13
C LEU A 101 -7.88 -5.22 17.71
N LEU A 102 -7.15 -4.42 16.92
CA LEU A 102 -7.34 -4.30 15.47
C LEU A 102 -6.35 -5.25 14.80
N THR A 103 -6.83 -6.26 14.09
CA THR A 103 -5.96 -7.25 13.45
C THR A 103 -6.48 -7.67 12.09
N ASN A 104 -5.64 -8.27 11.27
CA ASN A 104 -6.03 -8.96 10.05
C ASN A 104 -5.65 -10.45 10.10
N HIS A 105 -5.39 -10.98 11.29
CA HIS A 105 -5.01 -12.37 11.54
C HIS A 105 -6.19 -13.22 12.01
N VAL A 106 -6.19 -14.49 11.59
CA VAL A 106 -7.08 -15.53 12.11
C VAL A 106 -6.21 -16.61 12.76
N SER A 107 -6.25 -16.68 14.09
CA SER A 107 -5.41 -17.60 14.87
C SER A 107 -6.05 -17.94 16.22
N GLU A 108 -5.52 -18.97 16.88
CA GLU A 108 -5.91 -19.34 18.26
C GLU A 108 -5.70 -18.17 19.23
N ALA A 109 -4.55 -17.49 19.18
CA ALA A 109 -4.26 -16.37 20.07
C ALA A 109 -5.25 -15.20 19.92
N VAL A 110 -5.68 -14.90 18.68
CA VAL A 110 -6.71 -13.88 18.41
C VAL A 110 -8.05 -14.30 19.00
N ARG A 111 -8.44 -15.57 18.84
CA ARG A 111 -9.67 -16.12 19.42
C ARG A 111 -9.64 -16.11 20.94
N ASP A 112 -8.52 -16.54 21.53
CA ASP A 112 -8.34 -16.59 22.98
C ASP A 112 -8.40 -15.18 23.60
N ALA A 113 -7.81 -14.17 22.94
CA ALA A 113 -7.92 -12.78 23.35
C ALA A 113 -9.39 -12.32 23.35
N ARG A 114 -10.15 -12.62 22.29
CA ARG A 114 -11.59 -12.32 22.25
C ARG A 114 -12.33 -13.01 23.39
N ASP A 115 -12.11 -14.30 23.58
CA ASP A 115 -12.81 -15.11 24.58
C ASP A 115 -12.45 -14.67 26.01
N ALA A 116 -11.28 -14.04 26.20
CA ALA A 116 -10.86 -13.37 27.44
C ALA A 116 -11.46 -11.96 27.66
N GLY A 117 -12.29 -11.46 26.73
CA GLY A 117 -13.01 -10.20 26.85
C GLY A 117 -12.35 -9.00 26.16
N VAL A 118 -11.34 -9.21 25.30
CA VAL A 118 -10.82 -8.18 24.39
C VAL A 118 -11.82 -7.98 23.26
N TYR A 119 -12.10 -6.74 22.87
CA TYR A 119 -12.88 -6.48 21.67
C TYR A 119 -11.97 -6.60 20.44
N VAL A 120 -12.18 -7.66 19.66
CA VAL A 120 -11.34 -7.97 18.50
C VAL A 120 -12.05 -7.54 17.22
N ALA A 121 -11.45 -6.60 16.48
CA ALA A 121 -11.88 -6.23 15.14
C ALA A 121 -10.93 -6.85 14.10
N VAL A 122 -11.45 -7.74 13.27
CA VAL A 122 -10.68 -8.41 12.21
C VAL A 122 -10.96 -7.79 10.85
N PHE A 123 -9.92 -7.36 10.14
CA PHE A 123 -10.01 -6.83 8.78
C PHE A 123 -9.92 -8.01 7.82
N THR A 124 -10.85 -8.15 6.87
CA THR A 124 -10.69 -9.13 5.79
C THR A 124 -9.46 -8.75 4.95
N THR A 125 -8.75 -9.73 4.40
CA THR A 125 -7.65 -9.50 3.45
C THR A 125 -7.59 -10.65 2.45
N CYS A 126 -6.82 -10.49 1.38
CA CYS A 126 -6.54 -11.57 0.43
C CYS A 126 -5.73 -12.73 1.04
N TYR A 127 -5.01 -12.51 2.14
CA TYR A 127 -4.10 -13.51 2.72
C TYR A 127 -4.78 -14.46 3.71
N VAL A 128 -6.01 -14.14 4.11
CA VAL A 128 -6.80 -14.91 5.07
C VAL A 128 -8.08 -15.35 4.39
N ASN A 129 -8.33 -16.66 4.42
CA ASN A 129 -9.55 -17.22 3.87
C ASN A 129 -10.77 -16.62 4.60
N ASN A 130 -11.74 -16.11 3.86
CA ASN A 130 -12.89 -15.40 4.41
C ASN A 130 -14.15 -15.73 3.62
N ARG A 131 -15.31 -15.23 4.07
CA ARG A 131 -16.62 -15.54 3.47
C ARG A 131 -16.74 -15.21 1.98
N ASP A 132 -15.96 -14.24 1.48
CA ASP A 132 -16.00 -13.75 0.11
C ASP A 132 -14.93 -14.41 -0.78
N THR A 133 -14.11 -15.28 -0.18
CA THR A 133 -13.10 -16.05 -0.88
C THR A 133 -13.73 -17.29 -1.53
N PRO A 134 -13.53 -17.50 -2.85
CA PRO A 134 -14.03 -18.72 -3.47
C PRO A 134 -13.37 -19.97 -2.87
N PRO A 135 -14.11 -21.07 -2.67
CA PRO A 135 -13.58 -22.28 -2.05
C PRO A 135 -12.31 -22.81 -2.72
N GLY A 136 -11.28 -23.09 -1.91
CA GLY A 136 -10.00 -23.64 -2.36
C GLY A 136 -9.10 -22.68 -3.14
N LYS A 137 -9.40 -21.37 -3.13
CA LYS A 137 -8.54 -20.35 -3.78
C LYS A 137 -7.50 -19.74 -2.87
N VAL A 138 -7.73 -19.78 -1.57
CA VAL A 138 -6.80 -19.34 -0.53
C VAL A 138 -6.55 -20.51 0.40
N VAL A 139 -5.32 -20.64 0.89
CA VAL A 139 -4.93 -21.67 1.85
C VAL A 139 -5.85 -21.62 3.08
N PRO A 140 -6.26 -22.76 3.65
CA PRO A 140 -7.11 -22.75 4.83
C PRO A 140 -6.44 -22.07 6.03
N ASN A 141 -7.23 -21.30 6.77
CA ASN A 141 -6.81 -20.78 8.07
C ASN A 141 -6.72 -21.93 9.10
N PRO A 142 -6.07 -21.73 10.27
CA PRO A 142 -6.11 -22.69 11.35
C PRO A 142 -7.54 -23.14 11.68
N HIS A 143 -7.74 -24.46 11.80
CA HIS A 143 -9.05 -25.09 12.06
C HIS A 143 -10.16 -24.75 11.06
N ASP A 144 -9.81 -24.34 9.84
CA ASP A 144 -10.75 -23.86 8.82
C ASP A 144 -11.61 -22.67 9.27
N TRP A 145 -11.16 -21.92 10.29
CA TRP A 145 -11.88 -20.76 10.78
C TRP A 145 -11.95 -19.64 9.74
N VAL A 146 -13.01 -18.86 9.79
CA VAL A 146 -13.15 -17.59 9.07
C VAL A 146 -13.02 -16.42 10.07
N PRO A 147 -12.83 -15.17 9.61
CA PRO A 147 -12.72 -14.01 10.51
C PRO A 147 -13.83 -13.93 11.58
N GLU A 148 -15.05 -14.33 11.25
CA GLU A 148 -16.20 -14.34 12.16
C GLU A 148 -16.02 -15.30 13.35
N ASP A 149 -15.25 -16.37 13.18
CA ASP A 149 -15.02 -17.37 14.23
C ASP A 149 -14.10 -16.86 15.34
N VAL A 150 -13.30 -15.81 15.07
CA VAL A 150 -12.31 -15.24 16.00
C VAL A 150 -12.56 -13.78 16.35
N ALA A 151 -13.38 -13.06 15.58
CA ALA A 151 -13.64 -11.64 15.78
C ALA A 151 -14.83 -11.37 16.73
N SER A 152 -14.82 -10.19 17.35
CA SER A 152 -16.03 -9.51 17.84
C SER A 152 -16.73 -8.75 16.72
N ARG A 153 -15.96 -8.22 15.76
CA ARG A 153 -16.44 -7.50 14.58
C ARG A 153 -15.53 -7.76 13.39
N VAL A 154 -16.11 -8.09 12.26
CA VAL A 154 -15.39 -8.13 10.97
C VAL A 154 -15.58 -6.81 10.26
N ILE A 155 -14.49 -6.26 9.72
CA ILE A 155 -14.45 -5.11 8.81
C ILE A 155 -14.06 -5.65 7.44
N ASP A 156 -14.89 -5.40 6.44
CA ASP A 156 -14.52 -5.74 5.07
C ASP A 156 -13.54 -4.68 4.52
N SER A 157 -12.39 -5.14 4.02
CA SER A 157 -11.41 -4.28 3.37
C SER A 157 -11.70 -4.03 1.90
N HIS A 158 -12.64 -4.77 1.30
CA HIS A 158 -12.94 -4.75 -0.14
C HIS A 158 -11.73 -5.10 -1.02
N ILE A 159 -10.61 -5.52 -0.42
CA ILE A 159 -9.43 -5.99 -1.14
C ILE A 159 -9.83 -7.29 -1.83
N PRO A 160 -9.71 -7.40 -3.16
CA PRO A 160 -10.08 -8.63 -3.84
C PRO A 160 -9.22 -9.79 -3.33
N TRP A 161 -9.80 -10.98 -3.21
CA TRP A 161 -9.08 -12.17 -2.71
C TRP A 161 -7.83 -12.51 -3.53
N HIS A 162 -7.76 -12.11 -4.81
CA HIS A 162 -6.59 -12.30 -5.67
C HIS A 162 -5.58 -11.16 -5.62
N GLN A 163 -5.83 -10.12 -4.80
CA GLN A 163 -4.99 -8.96 -4.49
C GLN A 163 -4.73 -7.96 -5.62
N GLY A 164 -4.41 -8.44 -6.82
CA GLY A 164 -4.15 -7.60 -7.98
C GLY A 164 -5.35 -6.73 -8.34
N LEU A 165 -5.08 -5.54 -8.86
CA LEU A 165 -6.08 -4.56 -9.31
C LEU A 165 -6.04 -4.33 -10.83
N VAL A 166 -5.21 -5.06 -11.57
CA VAL A 166 -5.07 -4.93 -13.02
C VAL A 166 -5.13 -6.29 -13.67
N ARG A 167 -5.98 -6.43 -14.68
CA ARG A 167 -6.04 -7.64 -15.50
C ARG A 167 -5.16 -7.52 -16.73
N ALA A 168 -4.01 -8.19 -16.71
CA ALA A 168 -3.14 -8.33 -17.88
C ALA A 168 -3.44 -9.64 -18.65
N PRO A 169 -3.99 -9.60 -19.88
CA PRO A 169 -4.26 -10.81 -20.67
C PRO A 169 -3.03 -11.70 -20.93
N GLU A 170 -1.84 -11.10 -20.94
CA GLU A 170 -0.55 -11.74 -21.15
C GLU A 170 -0.07 -12.54 -19.92
N ILE A 171 -0.70 -12.32 -18.76
CA ILE A 171 -0.41 -12.97 -17.49
C ILE A 171 -1.72 -13.58 -16.96
N PRO A 172 -2.28 -14.59 -17.66
CA PRO A 172 -3.63 -15.09 -17.37
C PRO A 172 -3.76 -15.81 -16.01
N GLU A 173 -2.66 -16.13 -15.35
CA GLU A 173 -2.63 -16.85 -14.07
C GLU A 173 -3.03 -15.96 -12.88
N MET A 174 -2.89 -14.63 -13.01
CA MET A 174 -3.20 -13.68 -11.93
C MET A 174 -3.49 -12.28 -12.45
N GLU A 175 -4.26 -11.53 -11.67
CA GLU A 175 -4.23 -10.07 -11.75
C GLU A 175 -2.95 -9.54 -11.10
N ILE A 176 -2.45 -8.40 -11.59
CA ILE A 176 -1.18 -7.79 -11.18
C ILE A 176 -1.43 -6.48 -10.44
N CYS A 177 -0.38 -5.93 -9.81
CA CYS A 177 -0.37 -4.67 -9.07
C CYS A 177 -1.31 -4.70 -7.84
N PRO A 178 -0.79 -4.88 -6.61
CA PRO A 178 -1.59 -5.14 -5.42
C PRO A 178 -2.38 -3.92 -4.93
N GLY A 179 -3.55 -4.18 -4.33
CA GLY A 179 -4.37 -3.18 -3.64
C GLY A 179 -4.35 -3.25 -2.11
N SER A 180 -3.70 -4.25 -1.52
CA SER A 180 -3.88 -4.61 -0.10
C SER A 180 -3.44 -3.54 0.89
N ALA A 181 -2.31 -2.88 0.61
CA ALA A 181 -1.81 -1.78 1.42
C ALA A 181 -2.76 -0.58 1.43
N ASN A 182 -3.34 -0.24 0.27
CA ASN A 182 -4.26 0.90 0.13
C ASN A 182 -5.48 0.72 1.04
N GLY A 183 -6.10 -0.47 1.00
CA GLY A 183 -7.30 -0.75 1.78
C GLY A 183 -7.03 -0.82 3.28
N SER A 184 -6.02 -1.60 3.68
CA SER A 184 -5.67 -1.81 5.10
C SER A 184 -5.26 -0.50 5.79
N CYS A 185 -4.43 0.32 5.14
CA CYS A 185 -4.00 1.60 5.69
C CYS A 185 -5.15 2.61 5.73
N ALA A 186 -6.03 2.66 4.71
CA ALA A 186 -7.18 3.55 4.71
C ALA A 186 -8.11 3.27 5.90
N ILE A 187 -8.48 2.00 6.13
CA ILE A 187 -9.32 1.61 7.27
C ILE A 187 -8.66 2.01 8.60
N HIS A 188 -7.37 1.71 8.76
CA HIS A 188 -6.64 2.07 9.98
C HIS A 188 -6.71 3.58 10.23
N TRP A 189 -6.36 4.40 9.23
CA TRP A 189 -6.36 5.85 9.38
C TRP A 189 -7.77 6.43 9.61
N MET A 190 -8.81 5.85 9.03
CA MET A 190 -10.19 6.23 9.35
C MET A 190 -10.52 6.02 10.83
N ILE A 191 -10.17 4.86 11.38
CA ILE A 191 -10.41 4.53 12.79
C ILE A 191 -9.57 5.45 13.69
N THR A 192 -8.29 5.64 13.37
CA THR A 192 -7.39 6.55 14.10
C THR A 192 -7.94 7.98 14.11
N ALA A 193 -8.42 8.49 12.99
CA ALA A 193 -8.95 9.84 12.88
C ALA A 193 -10.20 10.03 13.75
N GLU A 194 -11.13 9.07 13.73
CA GLU A 194 -12.32 9.08 14.59
C GLU A 194 -11.96 9.01 16.09
N VAL A 195 -11.03 8.14 16.47
CA VAL A 195 -10.58 8.03 17.88
C VAL A 195 -9.90 9.31 18.33
N ALA A 196 -8.97 9.85 17.55
CA ALA A 196 -8.29 11.11 17.85
C ALA A 196 -9.28 12.26 18.05
N TYR A 197 -10.27 12.38 17.17
CA TYR A 197 -11.27 13.43 17.28
C TYR A 197 -12.19 13.23 18.50
N ALA A 198 -12.64 12.00 18.76
CA ALA A 198 -13.49 11.68 19.89
C ALA A 198 -12.80 11.96 21.23
N LEU A 199 -11.52 11.60 21.38
CA LEU A 199 -10.76 11.88 22.60
C LEU A 199 -10.52 13.38 22.81
N ALA A 200 -10.35 14.16 21.73
CA ALA A 200 -10.12 15.60 21.82
C ALA A 200 -11.38 16.42 22.14
N THR A 201 -12.57 15.88 21.88
CA THR A 201 -13.85 16.59 21.98
C THR A 201 -14.79 16.03 23.05
N ASP A 202 -14.40 14.94 23.72
CA ASP A 202 -15.29 14.10 24.53
C ASP A 202 -16.54 13.61 23.77
N GLY A 203 -16.50 13.65 22.43
CA GLY A 203 -17.58 13.24 21.55
C GLY A 203 -17.61 11.73 21.29
N SER A 204 -18.58 11.28 20.49
CA SER A 204 -18.66 9.90 20.00
C SER A 204 -18.31 9.86 18.51
N PRO A 205 -17.56 8.84 18.04
CA PRO A 205 -17.35 8.60 16.62
C PRO A 205 -18.66 8.51 15.82
N THR A 206 -18.66 9.08 14.63
CA THR A 206 -19.84 9.09 13.72
C THR A 206 -19.50 8.64 12.30
N GLY A 207 -18.22 8.40 12.04
CA GLY A 207 -17.68 8.08 10.72
C GLY A 207 -17.48 9.31 9.84
N ALA A 208 -17.84 10.51 10.30
CA ALA A 208 -17.67 11.73 9.52
C ALA A 208 -16.20 12.12 9.35
N ILE A 209 -15.38 11.96 10.39
CA ILE A 209 -13.95 12.29 10.37
C ILE A 209 -13.18 11.23 9.58
N GLY A 210 -13.54 9.96 9.73
CA GLY A 210 -13.03 8.87 8.90
C GLY A 210 -13.35 9.09 7.41
N ARG A 211 -14.61 9.46 7.08
CA ARG A 211 -14.97 9.81 5.69
C ARG A 211 -14.14 10.96 5.16
N GLN A 212 -13.94 12.01 5.96
CA GLN A 212 -13.14 13.16 5.55
C GLN A 212 -11.71 12.75 5.14
N TYR A 213 -11.10 11.78 5.83
CA TYR A 213 -9.79 11.25 5.46
C TYR A 213 -9.80 10.67 4.04
N VAL A 214 -10.74 9.77 3.75
CA VAL A 214 -10.81 9.13 2.43
C VAL A 214 -11.30 10.10 1.34
N ASP A 215 -12.18 11.05 1.67
CA ASP A 215 -12.57 12.14 0.76
C ASP A 215 -11.32 12.92 0.30
N THR A 216 -10.41 13.24 1.20
CA THR A 216 -9.14 13.90 0.84
C THR A 216 -8.25 13.02 -0.05
N LEU A 217 -8.16 11.71 0.22
CA LEU A 217 -7.41 10.80 -0.66
C LEU A 217 -8.01 10.78 -2.08
N LEU A 218 -9.34 10.67 -2.19
CA LEU A 218 -10.05 10.61 -3.45
C LEU A 218 -9.94 11.93 -4.24
N GLU A 219 -10.07 13.08 -3.57
CA GLU A 219 -9.87 14.40 -4.19
C GLU A 219 -8.46 14.52 -4.78
N ARG A 220 -7.43 14.16 -4.02
CA ARG A 220 -6.04 14.22 -4.49
C ARG A 220 -5.75 13.24 -5.62
N LEU A 221 -6.32 12.03 -5.57
CA LEU A 221 -6.21 11.07 -6.67
C LEU A 221 -6.89 11.55 -7.94
N ILE A 222 -8.01 12.28 -7.84
CA ILE A 222 -8.62 12.94 -9.01
C ILE A 222 -7.67 14.01 -9.57
N ASP A 223 -7.03 14.81 -8.72
CA ASP A 223 -6.05 15.81 -9.18
C ASP A 223 -4.85 15.15 -9.88
N VAL A 224 -4.26 14.11 -9.30
CA VAL A 224 -3.19 13.32 -9.91
C VAL A 224 -3.64 12.75 -11.25
N HIS A 225 -4.81 12.12 -11.31
CA HIS A 225 -5.31 11.53 -12.56
C HIS A 225 -5.52 12.58 -13.64
N THR A 226 -6.19 13.68 -13.31
CA THR A 226 -6.53 14.72 -14.28
C THR A 226 -5.32 15.53 -14.75
N GLN A 227 -4.27 15.66 -13.94
CA GLN A 227 -3.12 16.51 -14.23
C GLN A 227 -1.90 15.71 -14.70
N ASP A 228 -1.73 14.48 -14.22
CA ASP A 228 -0.46 13.74 -14.34
C ASP A 228 -0.59 12.44 -15.17
N LEU A 229 -1.79 11.95 -15.49
CA LEU A 229 -1.97 10.68 -16.21
C LEU A 229 -1.31 10.65 -17.59
N ASP A 230 -1.45 11.73 -18.38
CA ASP A 230 -0.79 11.80 -19.70
C ASP A 230 0.73 11.72 -19.55
N HIS A 231 1.28 12.38 -18.52
CA HIS A 231 2.71 12.32 -18.24
C HIS A 231 3.12 10.93 -17.74
N ILE A 232 2.32 10.26 -16.90
CA ILE A 232 2.53 8.85 -16.53
C ILE A 232 2.62 7.97 -17.78
N ASN A 233 1.71 8.14 -18.75
CA ASN A 233 1.71 7.39 -20.00
C ASN A 233 2.98 7.64 -20.83
N GLU A 234 3.42 8.90 -20.95
CA GLU A 234 4.66 9.25 -21.67
C GLU A 234 5.91 8.63 -21.02
N ILE A 235 6.00 8.71 -19.69
CA ILE A 235 7.15 8.21 -18.93
C ILE A 235 7.18 6.68 -18.88
N ALA A 236 6.02 6.04 -18.84
CA ALA A 236 5.91 4.59 -18.93
C ALA A 236 6.59 4.03 -20.20
N ILE A 237 6.47 4.72 -21.35
CA ILE A 237 7.17 4.33 -22.59
C ILE A 237 8.69 4.39 -22.42
N VAL A 238 9.20 5.42 -21.73
CA VAL A 238 10.63 5.59 -21.46
C VAL A 238 11.13 4.46 -20.56
N ILE A 239 10.42 4.17 -19.47
CA ILE A 239 10.75 3.11 -18.53
C ILE A 239 10.72 1.74 -19.22
N ALA A 240 9.67 1.42 -19.98
CA ALA A 240 9.55 0.16 -20.70
C ALA A 240 10.72 -0.08 -21.67
N LYS A 241 11.08 0.93 -22.48
CA LYS A 241 12.21 0.83 -23.43
C LYS A 241 13.55 0.61 -22.73
N ARG A 242 13.75 1.28 -21.59
CA ARG A 242 14.94 1.17 -20.75
C ARG A 242 15.09 -0.25 -20.19
N ILE A 243 14.03 -0.78 -19.58
CA ILE A 243 13.99 -2.12 -19.02
C ILE A 243 14.20 -3.18 -20.12
N ILE A 244 13.47 -3.09 -21.23
CA ILE A 244 13.64 -4.00 -22.39
C ILE A 244 15.07 -3.94 -22.94
N GLY A 245 15.72 -2.77 -22.88
CA GLY A 245 17.12 -2.58 -23.28
C GLY A 245 18.16 -3.17 -22.32
N GLY A 246 17.72 -3.86 -21.26
CA GLY A 246 18.55 -4.50 -20.23
C GLY A 246 18.77 -3.63 -19.00
N GLY A 247 17.89 -2.66 -18.73
CA GLY A 247 17.88 -1.86 -17.50
C GLY A 247 17.13 -2.55 -16.35
N HIS A 248 17.46 -2.19 -15.12
CA HIS A 248 16.78 -2.65 -13.89
C HIS A 248 15.88 -1.55 -13.31
N TYR A 249 14.96 -1.93 -12.42
CA TYR A 249 14.01 -1.04 -11.77
C TYR A 249 14.20 -1.05 -10.25
N TYR A 250 14.43 0.12 -9.68
CA TYR A 250 14.64 0.31 -8.24
C TYR A 250 13.59 1.22 -7.64
N VAL A 251 13.18 0.91 -6.41
CA VAL A 251 12.31 1.76 -5.59
C VAL A 251 12.94 1.96 -4.22
N ARG A 252 13.06 3.20 -3.79
CA ARG A 252 13.49 3.59 -2.44
C ARG A 252 12.48 4.55 -1.81
N SER A 253 12.39 4.47 -0.49
CA SER A 253 11.66 5.42 0.34
C SER A 253 12.27 5.44 1.73
N ARG A 254 12.45 6.62 2.33
CA ARG A 254 12.99 6.72 3.70
C ARG A 254 12.04 6.10 4.72
N ASN A 255 10.73 6.27 4.51
CA ASN A 255 9.76 5.39 5.15
C ASN A 255 9.69 4.11 4.33
N GLU A 256 10.19 3.00 4.89
CA GLU A 256 10.34 1.75 4.12
C GLU A 256 9.01 1.18 3.59
N GLY A 257 7.84 1.70 3.97
CA GLY A 257 6.54 1.18 3.55
C GLY A 257 6.39 1.01 2.05
N ILE A 258 6.66 2.05 1.26
CA ILE A 258 6.51 2.02 -0.20
C ILE A 258 7.56 1.12 -0.83
N GLN A 259 8.81 1.18 -0.34
CA GLN A 259 9.89 0.30 -0.81
C GLN A 259 9.58 -1.17 -0.53
N SER A 260 9.03 -1.47 0.65
CA SER A 260 8.67 -2.82 1.07
C SER A 260 7.48 -3.35 0.27
N GLU A 261 6.48 -2.51 0.00
CA GLU A 261 5.36 -2.87 -0.88
C GLU A 261 5.82 -3.09 -2.32
N ALA A 262 6.80 -2.34 -2.81
CA ALA A 262 7.32 -2.55 -4.16
C ALA A 262 8.16 -3.83 -4.30
N ASN A 263 8.52 -4.50 -3.20
CA ASN A 263 9.50 -5.58 -3.20
C ASN A 263 8.95 -6.87 -2.57
N GLY A 264 8.77 -7.91 -3.39
CA GLY A 264 8.40 -9.24 -2.91
C GLY A 264 6.93 -9.39 -2.49
N VAL A 265 6.13 -8.33 -2.58
CA VAL A 265 4.70 -8.42 -2.30
C VAL A 265 4.01 -9.31 -3.34
N ALA A 266 2.96 -10.00 -2.91
CA ALA A 266 2.15 -10.79 -3.81
C ALA A 266 1.51 -9.88 -4.90
N GLN A 267 1.51 -10.37 -6.15
CA GLN A 267 1.09 -9.63 -7.35
C GLN A 267 1.94 -8.38 -7.65
N GLY A 268 3.06 -8.22 -6.94
CA GLY A 268 4.10 -7.24 -7.22
C GLY A 268 5.06 -7.70 -8.31
N LEU A 269 5.72 -6.74 -8.94
CA LEU A 269 6.66 -6.95 -10.04
C LEU A 269 7.97 -7.60 -9.54
N MET A 270 8.34 -8.77 -10.07
CA MET A 270 9.49 -9.55 -9.55
C MET A 270 10.84 -8.85 -9.72
N MET A 271 11.00 -8.03 -10.76
CA MET A 271 12.27 -7.34 -11.05
C MET A 271 12.56 -6.15 -10.14
N CYS A 272 11.53 -5.62 -9.46
CA CYS A 272 11.70 -4.44 -8.63
C CYS A 272 12.67 -4.76 -7.48
N ASN A 273 13.77 -4.00 -7.39
CA ASN A 273 14.82 -4.20 -6.39
C ASN A 273 15.46 -5.61 -6.40
N ALA A 274 15.36 -6.36 -7.50
CA ALA A 274 15.93 -7.71 -7.59
C ALA A 274 17.44 -7.74 -7.86
N PHE A 275 17.99 -6.61 -8.30
CA PHE A 275 19.39 -6.46 -8.70
C PHE A 275 20.11 -5.42 -7.85
N GLU A 276 21.43 -5.42 -7.89
CA GLU A 276 22.25 -4.38 -7.25
C GLU A 276 22.39 -3.16 -8.17
N PRO A 277 22.33 -1.93 -7.62
CA PRO A 277 22.65 -0.73 -8.37
C PRO A 277 24.05 -0.80 -8.99
N ARG A 278 24.20 -0.21 -10.18
CA ARG A 278 25.43 -0.29 -10.98
C ARG A 278 25.77 1.05 -11.63
N PRO A 279 27.05 1.36 -11.86
CA PRO A 279 27.46 2.61 -12.50
C PRO A 279 27.08 2.63 -13.99
N ALA A 280 27.11 3.83 -14.58
CA ALA A 280 26.78 4.04 -16.00
C ALA A 280 27.63 3.17 -16.94
N SER A 281 28.90 2.94 -16.63
CA SER A 281 29.81 2.09 -17.42
C SER A 281 29.40 0.61 -17.48
N GLU A 282 28.53 0.17 -16.57
CA GLU A 282 28.06 -1.21 -16.45
C GLU A 282 26.57 -1.35 -16.84
N GLY A 283 25.98 -0.29 -17.41
CA GLY A 283 24.59 -0.27 -17.84
C GLY A 283 23.63 0.46 -16.89
N GLY A 284 24.15 1.13 -15.85
CA GLY A 284 23.33 1.97 -14.96
C GLY A 284 22.61 3.10 -15.70
N ASP A 285 23.13 3.53 -16.85
CA ASP A 285 22.51 4.51 -17.73
C ASP A 285 21.20 4.04 -18.38
N LYS A 286 20.87 2.75 -18.25
CA LYS A 286 19.59 2.15 -18.65
C LYS A 286 18.64 1.93 -17.49
N ASP A 287 19.12 1.92 -16.26
CA ASP A 287 18.29 1.63 -15.11
C ASP A 287 17.34 2.79 -14.80
N VAL A 288 16.26 2.47 -14.10
CA VAL A 288 15.26 3.42 -13.61
C VAL A 288 15.26 3.35 -12.09
N PHE A 289 15.36 4.52 -11.45
CA PHE A 289 15.39 4.64 -10.01
C PHE A 289 14.23 5.52 -9.56
N LEU A 290 13.35 5.00 -8.72
CA LEU A 290 12.20 5.71 -8.18
C LEU A 290 12.41 6.01 -6.69
N ILE A 291 12.22 7.26 -6.30
CA ILE A 291 12.25 7.70 -4.89
C ILE A 291 10.87 8.21 -4.52
N ALA A 292 10.22 7.52 -3.57
CA ALA A 292 8.94 7.93 -3.01
C ALA A 292 9.16 8.62 -1.66
N ALA A 293 9.03 9.95 -1.65
CA ALA A 293 9.26 10.80 -0.50
C ALA A 293 7.96 11.00 0.29
N VAL A 294 8.00 10.74 1.61
CA VAL A 294 6.86 11.04 2.51
C VAL A 294 6.98 12.40 3.19
N SER A 295 8.12 13.07 3.02
CA SER A 295 8.42 14.40 3.54
C SER A 295 9.35 15.14 2.57
N ALA A 296 9.41 16.47 2.67
CA ALA A 296 10.19 17.28 1.76
C ALA A 296 11.67 17.34 2.15
N ASN A 297 12.55 17.25 1.15
CA ASN A 297 13.99 17.50 1.26
C ASN A 297 14.71 16.61 2.30
N ASP A 298 14.26 15.36 2.47
CA ASP A 298 14.94 14.44 3.38
C ASP A 298 16.39 14.17 2.92
N PRO A 299 17.41 14.33 3.79
CA PRO A 299 18.81 14.19 3.41
C PRO A 299 19.17 12.82 2.82
N GLN A 300 18.54 11.73 3.29
CA GLN A 300 18.83 10.39 2.80
C GLN A 300 18.28 10.19 1.40
N GLU A 301 17.09 10.71 1.11
CA GLU A 301 16.47 10.68 -0.21
C GLU A 301 17.24 11.54 -1.22
N LEU A 302 17.73 12.71 -0.80
CA LEU A 302 18.59 13.55 -1.64
C LEU A 302 19.94 12.86 -1.93
N ALA A 303 20.50 12.13 -0.96
CA ALA A 303 21.72 11.35 -1.16
C ALA A 303 21.51 10.22 -2.18
N TRP A 304 20.40 9.47 -2.08
CA TRP A 304 20.05 8.45 -3.08
C TRP A 304 19.83 9.06 -4.47
N ALA A 305 19.19 10.22 -4.56
CA ALA A 305 19.01 10.93 -5.82
C ALA A 305 20.36 11.33 -6.45
N ASP A 306 21.29 11.88 -5.65
CA ASP A 306 22.62 12.26 -6.13
C ASP A 306 23.45 11.03 -6.57
N GLU A 307 23.36 9.91 -5.84
CA GLU A 307 23.99 8.64 -6.20
C GLU A 307 23.40 8.05 -7.50
N SER A 308 22.08 7.99 -7.62
CA SER A 308 21.36 7.53 -8.80
C SER A 308 21.76 8.32 -10.05
N ARG A 309 21.90 9.65 -9.93
CA ARG A 309 22.38 10.51 -11.02
C ARG A 309 23.83 10.20 -11.40
N ALA A 310 24.71 9.96 -10.42
CA ALA A 310 26.10 9.57 -10.69
C ALA A 310 26.19 8.22 -11.42
N ASN A 311 25.25 7.31 -11.16
CA ASN A 311 25.09 6.04 -11.86
C ASN A 311 24.45 6.17 -13.25
N GLY A 312 23.99 7.37 -13.63
CA GLY A 312 23.33 7.65 -14.90
C GLY A 312 21.89 7.15 -15.00
N ASN A 313 21.29 6.70 -13.89
CA ASN A 313 19.93 6.16 -13.90
C ASN A 313 18.92 7.24 -14.31
N TYR A 314 17.80 6.80 -14.87
CA TYR A 314 16.64 7.65 -15.07
C TYR A 314 15.86 7.78 -13.76
N LEU A 315 15.86 8.98 -13.19
CA LEU A 315 15.39 9.23 -11.84
C LEU A 315 13.96 9.76 -11.84
N VAL A 316 13.06 9.02 -11.19
CA VAL A 316 11.65 9.39 -10.97
C VAL A 316 11.45 9.73 -9.49
N GLY A 317 10.91 10.90 -9.20
CA GLY A 317 10.49 11.28 -7.85
C GLY A 317 8.97 11.22 -7.71
N ILE A 318 8.48 10.81 -6.54
CA ILE A 318 7.10 11.00 -6.11
C ILE A 318 7.13 11.62 -4.72
N GLY A 319 6.31 12.65 -4.46
CA GLY A 319 6.12 13.16 -3.11
C GLY A 319 5.48 14.56 -3.06
N PRO A 320 5.60 15.26 -1.93
CA PRO A 320 4.96 16.56 -1.70
C PRO A 320 5.32 17.65 -2.72
N SER A 321 4.40 18.59 -2.98
CA SER A 321 4.62 19.71 -3.90
C SER A 321 5.86 20.53 -3.54
N ASN A 322 6.08 20.72 -2.23
CA ASN A 322 7.17 21.51 -1.64
C ASN A 322 8.55 20.82 -1.57
N ASN A 323 8.74 19.65 -2.19
CA ASN A 323 10.03 18.94 -2.22
C ASN A 323 10.97 19.42 -3.35
N ASP A 324 11.31 20.70 -3.33
CA ASP A 324 12.15 21.34 -4.36
C ASP A 324 13.51 20.63 -4.56
N GLY A 325 14.10 20.13 -3.48
CA GLY A 325 15.40 19.47 -3.50
C GLY A 325 15.38 18.15 -4.26
N LEU A 326 14.37 17.29 -4.04
CA LEU A 326 14.23 16.05 -4.80
C LEU A 326 13.80 16.35 -6.24
N ARG A 327 12.82 17.25 -6.42
CA ARG A 327 12.33 17.67 -7.74
C ARG A 327 13.45 18.18 -8.64
N ALA A 328 14.38 18.98 -8.13
CA ALA A 328 15.51 19.51 -8.90
C ALA A 328 16.53 18.44 -9.34
N ARG A 329 16.50 17.25 -8.75
CA ARG A 329 17.42 16.14 -9.06
C ARG A 329 16.80 15.11 -10.01
N CYS A 330 15.49 14.96 -9.98
CA CYS A 330 14.80 13.97 -10.79
C CYS A 330 14.70 14.39 -12.26
N ASP A 331 14.66 13.41 -13.15
CA ASP A 331 14.28 13.64 -14.54
C ASP A 331 12.77 13.93 -14.65
N VAL A 332 11.98 13.29 -13.79
CA VAL A 332 10.52 13.47 -13.66
C VAL A 332 10.13 13.48 -12.20
N TYR A 333 9.19 14.33 -11.83
CA TYR A 333 8.63 14.39 -10.48
C TYR A 333 7.11 14.39 -10.52
N PHE A 334 6.48 13.44 -9.83
CA PHE A 334 5.04 13.39 -9.62
C PHE A 334 4.69 13.93 -8.24
N ASP A 335 3.68 14.79 -8.21
CA ASP A 335 3.23 15.47 -7.01
C ASP A 335 2.09 14.67 -6.36
N ASP A 336 2.31 14.20 -5.13
CA ASP A 336 1.32 13.42 -4.37
C ASP A 336 0.21 14.29 -3.73
N ARG A 337 0.31 15.61 -3.89
CA ARG A 337 -0.61 16.63 -3.36
C ARG A 337 -0.70 16.64 -1.83
N CYS A 338 0.35 16.17 -1.16
CA CYS A 338 0.41 16.01 0.29
C CYS A 338 1.52 16.84 0.94
N ASP A 339 1.41 18.17 0.88
CA ASP A 339 2.33 19.08 1.58
C ASP A 339 2.28 18.95 3.11
N GLU A 340 1.17 18.43 3.66
CA GLU A 340 1.00 18.24 5.10
C GLU A 340 1.63 16.93 5.59
N VAL A 341 2.92 16.98 5.92
CA VAL A 341 3.70 15.82 6.40
C VAL A 341 3.04 15.09 7.59
N ALA A 342 2.49 15.85 8.54
CA ALA A 342 1.82 15.29 9.72
C ALA A 342 0.43 14.71 9.43
N GLY A 343 -0.12 14.93 8.24
CA GLY A 343 -1.39 14.37 7.80
C GLY A 343 -2.49 15.38 7.52
N VAL A 344 -3.70 14.87 7.28
CA VAL A 344 -4.78 15.66 6.65
C VAL A 344 -5.93 15.98 7.60
N ILE A 345 -5.98 15.36 8.78
CA ILE A 345 -7.08 15.52 9.73
C ILE A 345 -6.71 16.51 10.82
N SER A 346 -7.53 17.56 10.95
CA SER A 346 -7.43 18.52 12.06
C SER A 346 -8.12 17.98 13.31
N ILE A 347 -7.41 18.02 14.44
CA ILE A 347 -7.92 17.59 15.75
C ILE A 347 -8.01 18.80 16.68
N PRO A 348 -9.17 19.06 17.32
CA PRO A 348 -9.30 20.17 18.27
C PRO A 348 -8.22 20.13 19.36
N GLY A 349 -7.59 21.28 19.60
CA GLY A 349 -6.53 21.42 20.61
C GLY A 349 -5.15 20.90 20.18
N ARG A 350 -4.98 20.37 18.97
CA ARG A 350 -3.65 20.02 18.41
C ARG A 350 -3.22 21.06 17.36
N PRO A 351 -1.96 21.54 17.40
CA PRO A 351 -1.46 22.47 16.40
C PRO A 351 -1.27 21.80 15.03
N ASP A 352 -0.77 20.56 15.03
CA ASP A 352 -0.52 19.80 13.82
C ASP A 352 -1.70 18.87 13.49
N LYS A 353 -1.92 18.68 12.19
CA LYS A 353 -2.83 17.64 11.68
C LYS A 353 -2.26 16.24 11.97
N VAL A 354 -3.11 15.22 11.84
CA VAL A 354 -2.78 13.80 12.02
C VAL A 354 -3.25 12.98 10.82
N CYS A 355 -2.89 11.69 10.81
CA CYS A 355 -3.25 10.71 9.77
C CYS A 355 -2.62 11.08 8.42
N PRO A 356 -1.36 10.66 8.16
CA PRO A 356 -0.68 10.93 6.91
C PRO A 356 -1.45 10.36 5.70
N ALA A 357 -1.42 11.08 4.59
CA ALA A 357 -1.96 10.63 3.31
C ALA A 357 -0.86 10.22 2.32
N THR A 358 0.39 10.67 2.55
CA THR A 358 1.53 10.48 1.65
C THR A 358 1.80 9.01 1.33
N GLY A 359 1.69 8.10 2.31
CA GLY A 359 1.94 6.68 2.10
C GLY A 359 1.01 6.06 1.04
N ILE A 360 -0.30 6.24 1.20
CA ILE A 360 -1.31 5.68 0.28
C ILE A 360 -1.22 6.36 -1.10
N LEU A 361 -1.08 7.69 -1.15
CA LEU A 361 -0.98 8.41 -2.44
C LEU A 361 0.27 8.01 -3.21
N ASN A 362 1.44 7.96 -2.56
CA ASN A 362 2.68 7.52 -3.19
C ASN A 362 2.58 6.09 -3.70
N ASN A 363 1.98 5.18 -2.92
CA ASN A 363 1.81 3.79 -3.32
C ASN A 363 0.90 3.68 -4.57
N ILE A 364 -0.20 4.45 -4.61
CA ILE A 364 -1.10 4.43 -5.76
C ILE A 364 -0.42 5.03 -7.01
N ILE A 365 0.28 6.17 -6.89
CA ILE A 365 1.01 6.78 -8.02
C ILE A 365 2.09 5.83 -8.54
N MET A 366 2.86 5.21 -7.65
CA MET A 366 3.89 4.23 -8.01
C MET A 366 3.29 3.06 -8.79
N TYR A 367 2.16 2.51 -8.35
CA TYR A 367 1.53 1.39 -9.03
C TYR A 367 0.75 1.78 -10.30
N MET A 368 0.22 3.01 -10.41
CA MET A 368 -0.26 3.56 -11.68
C MET A 368 0.87 3.56 -12.71
N LEU A 369 2.05 4.08 -12.34
CA LEU A 369 3.23 4.09 -13.21
C LEU A 369 3.72 2.67 -13.52
N THR A 370 3.73 1.78 -12.51
CA THR A 370 4.16 0.39 -12.66
C THR A 370 3.27 -0.38 -13.63
N ALA A 371 1.97 -0.31 -13.42
CA ALA A 371 0.99 -0.92 -14.31
C ALA A 371 1.15 -0.38 -15.74
N GLN A 372 1.31 0.94 -15.90
CA GLN A 372 1.41 1.54 -17.23
C GLN A 372 2.72 1.19 -17.96
N PHE A 373 3.87 1.11 -17.29
CA PHE A 373 5.08 0.68 -17.99
C PHE A 373 5.05 -0.81 -18.31
N VAL A 374 4.37 -1.64 -17.50
CA VAL A 374 4.14 -3.06 -17.79
C VAL A 374 3.27 -3.22 -19.03
N ASP A 375 2.20 -2.43 -19.16
CA ASP A 375 1.38 -2.36 -20.38
C ASP A 375 2.24 -2.06 -21.62
N GLU A 376 3.08 -1.03 -21.52
CA GLU A 376 4.02 -0.66 -22.58
C GLU A 376 5.07 -1.75 -22.87
N MET A 377 5.47 -2.54 -21.88
CA MET A 377 6.33 -3.71 -22.11
C MET A 377 5.58 -4.84 -22.84
N CYS A 378 4.36 -5.17 -22.41
CA CYS A 378 3.51 -6.18 -23.03
C CYS A 378 3.18 -5.85 -24.50
N ARG A 379 2.85 -4.59 -24.81
CA ARG A 379 2.63 -4.10 -26.18
C ARG A 379 3.85 -4.28 -27.09
N ARG A 380 5.05 -4.33 -26.51
CA ARG A 380 6.33 -4.58 -27.18
C ARG A 380 6.78 -6.03 -27.17
N GLY A 381 5.91 -6.95 -26.75
CA GLY A 381 6.20 -8.38 -26.68
C GLY A 381 7.14 -8.76 -25.54
N ALA A 382 7.30 -7.91 -24.53
CA ALA A 382 8.15 -8.13 -23.38
C ALA A 382 7.33 -8.31 -22.10
N VAL A 383 6.75 -9.49 -21.90
CA VAL A 383 5.97 -9.79 -20.69
C VAL A 383 6.91 -9.94 -19.47
N PRO A 384 6.77 -9.13 -18.40
CA PRO A 384 7.57 -9.26 -17.17
C PRO A 384 6.96 -10.27 -16.19
N PHE A 385 7.69 -10.61 -15.13
CA PHE A 385 7.27 -11.60 -14.13
C PHE A 385 6.70 -10.95 -12.87
N PHE A 386 5.71 -11.60 -12.25
CA PHE A 386 5.04 -11.14 -11.04
C PHE A 386 4.98 -12.22 -9.99
N PHE A 387 5.10 -11.85 -8.71
CA PHE A 387 4.96 -12.79 -7.60
C PHE A 387 3.51 -13.30 -7.48
N MET A 388 3.33 -14.60 -7.32
CA MET A 388 2.08 -15.16 -6.85
C MET A 388 2.09 -15.23 -5.33
N GLY A 389 1.01 -14.79 -4.67
CA GLY A 389 0.93 -14.85 -3.21
C GLY A 389 1.03 -16.26 -2.66
N ALA A 390 1.82 -16.44 -1.59
CA ALA A 390 1.94 -17.73 -0.90
C ALA A 390 0.60 -18.24 -0.37
N TYR A 391 -0.32 -17.34 -0.04
CA TYR A 391 -1.69 -17.64 0.35
C TYR A 391 -2.52 -18.32 -0.76
N ARG A 392 -2.04 -18.34 -2.02
CA ARG A 392 -2.63 -19.05 -3.17
C ARG A 392 -1.75 -20.21 -3.64
N ASP A 393 -0.95 -20.80 -2.75
CA ASP A 393 0.10 -21.77 -3.10
C ASP A 393 1.15 -21.23 -4.09
N GLY A 394 1.35 -19.90 -4.11
CA GLY A 394 2.26 -19.23 -5.04
C GLY A 394 3.74 -19.53 -4.84
N SER A 395 4.14 -20.18 -3.75
CA SER A 395 5.54 -20.51 -3.45
C SER A 395 6.19 -21.35 -4.55
N ASP A 396 5.50 -22.38 -5.03
CA ASP A 396 6.01 -23.25 -6.10
C ASP A 396 6.13 -22.47 -7.42
N TYR A 397 5.10 -21.69 -7.76
CA TYR A 397 5.11 -20.80 -8.91
C TYR A 397 6.32 -19.84 -8.85
N ASN A 398 6.53 -19.18 -7.72
CA ASN A 398 7.62 -18.21 -7.54
C ASN A 398 9.00 -18.89 -7.64
N SER A 399 9.14 -20.11 -7.11
CA SER A 399 10.38 -20.87 -7.19
C SER A 399 10.78 -21.22 -8.63
N VAL A 400 9.78 -21.41 -9.50
CA VAL A 400 9.97 -21.69 -10.92
C VAL A 400 10.22 -20.41 -11.72
N MET A 401 9.44 -19.35 -11.48
CA MET A 401 9.49 -18.13 -12.28
C MET A 401 10.68 -17.21 -11.94
N ARG A 402 11.09 -17.17 -10.67
CA ARG A 402 12.16 -16.26 -10.23
C ARG A 402 13.49 -16.46 -10.96
N PRO A 403 13.98 -17.70 -11.20
CA PRO A 403 15.17 -17.92 -12.02
C PRO A 403 15.07 -17.31 -13.43
N PHE A 404 13.90 -17.41 -14.08
CA PHE A 404 13.70 -16.81 -15.41
C PHE A 404 13.73 -15.29 -15.39
N CYS A 405 13.12 -14.66 -14.37
CA CYS A 405 13.21 -13.21 -14.17
C CYS A 405 14.67 -12.76 -13.98
N LEU A 406 15.43 -13.47 -13.13
CA LEU A 406 16.84 -13.15 -12.88
C LEU A 406 17.73 -13.37 -14.12
N GLU A 407 17.48 -14.41 -14.91
CA GLU A 407 18.22 -14.66 -16.16
C GLU A 407 17.90 -13.60 -17.23
N ARG A 408 16.64 -13.18 -17.34
CA ARG A 408 16.19 -12.17 -18.31
C ARG A 408 16.61 -10.75 -17.93
N GLY A 409 16.71 -10.45 -16.64
CA GLY A 409 16.98 -9.11 -16.11
C GLY A 409 15.73 -8.28 -15.79
N TYR A 410 14.53 -8.81 -16.06
CA TYR A 410 13.25 -8.21 -15.73
C TYR A 410 12.10 -9.23 -15.71
#